data_AF-A0A1G6LGQ9-F1
#
_entry.id   AF-A0A1G6LGQ9-F1
#
_cell.length_a   1.000
_cell.length_b   1.000
_cell.length_c   1.000
_cell.angle_alpha   90.00
_cell.angle_beta   90.00
_cell.angle_gamma   90.00
#
_symmetry.space_group_name_H-M   'P 1'
#
loop_
_entity.id
_entity.type
_entity.pdbx_description
1 polymer ?
#
loop_
_entity_poly.entity_id
_entity_poly.type
_entity_poly.pdbx_seq_one_letter_code
_entity_poly.pdbx_strand_id
1 'polypeptide(L)'
;MPLLDPEERDALRQALGLDRAARPYRNHLPAPGDDPLAGRLVERGFLQRGPATPGGLVIFQVTEAGARQLGTRLPGSDPGR
;
A
#
# COMPACT_ATOMS: atom_id res chain seq x y z
N MET A 1 17.17 3.80 5.34
CA MET A 1 15.77 3.74 4.85
C MET A 1 15.09 5.01 5.33
N PRO A 2 14.54 5.86 4.45
CA PRO A 2 13.79 7.03 4.92
C PRO A 2 12.58 6.52 5.70
N LEU A 3 12.48 6.96 6.95
CA LEU A 3 11.34 6.62 7.82
C LEU A 3 10.06 7.09 7.13
N LEU A 4 9.01 6.27 7.21
CA LEU A 4 7.66 6.72 6.84
C LEU A 4 7.21 7.76 7.86
N ASP A 5 6.55 8.81 7.41
CA ASP A 5 5.79 9.65 8.32
C ASP A 5 4.56 8.87 8.86
N PRO A 6 3.89 9.35 9.93
CA PRO A 6 2.75 8.65 10.50
C PRO A 6 1.60 8.41 9.50
N GLU A 7 1.33 9.37 8.62
CA GLU A 7 0.24 9.27 7.63
C GLU A 7 0.53 8.23 6.56
N GLU A 8 1.75 8.19 6.04
CA GLU A 8 2.24 7.20 5.09
C GLU A 8 2.22 5.79 5.71
N ARG A 9 2.64 5.69 6.97
CA ARG A 9 2.59 4.44 7.72
C ARG A 9 1.15 3.95 7.85
N ASP A 10 0.22 4.82 8.23
CA ASP A 10 -1.18 4.46 8.40
C ASP A 10 -1.84 4.11 7.07
N ALA A 11 -1.53 4.84 6.00
CA ALA A 11 -2.02 4.52 4.65
C ALA A 11 -1.55 3.14 4.17
N LEU A 12 -0.26 2.81 4.36
CA LEU A 12 0.26 1.48 4.02
C LEU A 12 -0.33 0.38 4.91
N ARG A 13 -0.57 0.66 6.20
CA ARG A 13 -1.24 -0.27 7.12
C ARG A 13 -2.67 -0.56 6.67
N GLN A 14 -3.43 0.47 6.32
CA GLN A 14 -4.79 0.34 5.83
C GLN A 14 -4.85 -0.39 4.48
N ALA A 15 -3.91 -0.09 3.57
CA ALA A 15 -3.81 -0.72 2.26
C ALA A 15 -3.54 -2.23 2.35
N LEU A 16 -2.80 -2.65 3.37
CA LEU A 16 -2.50 -4.06 3.68
C LEU A 16 -3.54 -4.71 4.61
N GLY A 17 -4.44 -3.94 5.21
CA GLY A 17 -5.44 -4.44 6.17
C GLY A 17 -4.84 -4.82 7.53
N LEU A 18 -3.76 -4.16 7.97
CA LEU A 18 -3.01 -4.56 9.17
C LEU A 18 -3.70 -4.24 10.51
N ASP A 19 -4.85 -3.56 10.51
CA ASP A 19 -5.49 -3.08 11.75
C ASP A 19 -6.39 -4.10 12.46
N ARG A 20 -6.85 -5.16 11.77
CA ARG A 20 -7.81 -6.12 12.34
C ARG A 20 -7.21 -7.47 12.78
N ALA A 21 -6.15 -7.94 12.12
CA ALA A 21 -5.67 -9.31 12.29
C ALA A 21 -4.13 -9.44 12.46
N ALA A 22 -3.42 -8.33 12.60
CA ALA A 22 -1.94 -8.27 12.66
C ALA A 22 -1.21 -8.93 11.47
N ARG A 23 -1.93 -9.33 10.41
CA ARG A 23 -1.40 -9.95 9.20
C ARG A 23 -1.97 -9.27 7.96
N PRO A 24 -1.17 -9.06 6.90
CA PRO A 24 -1.65 -8.53 5.63
C PRO A 24 -2.69 -9.46 5.02
N TYR A 25 -3.84 -8.93 4.62
CA TYR A 25 -4.87 -9.68 3.88
C TYR A 25 -5.40 -8.90 2.67
N ARG A 26 -5.00 -7.64 2.53
CA ARG A 26 -5.31 -6.76 1.40
C ARG A 26 -4.00 -6.33 0.74
N ASN A 27 -4.08 -5.81 -0.46
CA ASN A 27 -2.95 -5.19 -1.14
C ASN A 27 -3.42 -4.03 -2.04
N HIS A 28 -4.29 -3.17 -1.51
CA HIS A 28 -4.72 -2.01 -2.29
C HIS A 28 -5.20 -0.82 -1.46
N LEU A 29 -4.83 0.37 -1.92
CA LEU A 29 -5.29 1.66 -1.45
C LEU A 29 -6.11 2.34 -2.56
N PRO A 30 -7.44 2.44 -2.43
CA PRO A 30 -8.24 3.24 -3.34
C PRO A 30 -8.11 4.72 -2.97
N ALA A 31 -7.66 5.55 -3.90
CA ALA A 31 -7.52 6.99 -3.70
C ALA A 31 -7.71 7.74 -5.04
N PRO A 32 -7.99 9.06 -5.03
CA PRO A 32 -7.92 9.88 -6.23
C PRO A 32 -6.59 9.74 -6.97
N GLY A 33 -6.62 9.89 -8.29
CA GLY A 33 -5.41 9.74 -9.10
C GLY A 33 -4.35 10.82 -8.85
N ASP A 34 -4.75 11.96 -8.30
CA ASP A 34 -3.94 13.11 -7.91
C ASP A 34 -3.75 13.20 -6.39
N ASP A 35 -4.09 12.14 -5.66
CA ASP A 35 -3.92 12.11 -4.21
C ASP A 35 -2.44 12.34 -3.84
N PRO A 36 -2.15 13.38 -3.03
CA PRO A 36 -0.78 13.77 -2.77
C PRO A 36 -0.02 12.75 -1.91
N LEU A 37 -0.71 11.98 -1.05
CA LEU A 37 -0.09 10.95 -0.23
C LEU A 37 0.24 9.71 -1.08
N ALA A 38 -0.70 9.26 -1.91
CA ALA A 38 -0.47 8.18 -2.85
C ALA A 38 0.64 8.53 -3.86
N GLY A 39 0.68 9.79 -4.34
CA GLY A 39 1.75 10.31 -5.19
C GLY A 39 3.13 10.16 -4.56
N ARG A 40 3.32 10.67 -3.33
CA ARG A 40 4.59 10.53 -2.59
C ARG A 40 5.00 9.08 -2.39
N LEU A 41 4.05 8.21 -2.03
CA LEU A 41 4.32 6.78 -1.83
C LEU A 41 4.68 6.06 -3.13
N VAL A 42 4.12 6.47 -4.27
CA VAL A 42 4.49 5.96 -5.60
C VAL A 42 5.88 6.44 -6.00
N GLU A 43 6.20 7.73 -5.82
CA GLU A 43 7.53 8.28 -6.11
C GLU A 43 8.63 7.61 -5.29
N ARG A 44 8.31 7.22 -4.04
CA ARG A 44 9.21 6.46 -3.15
C ARG A 44 9.26 4.96 -3.46
N GLY A 45 8.45 4.47 -4.39
CA GLY A 45 8.40 3.06 -4.80
C GLY A 45 7.68 2.14 -3.80
N PHE A 46 6.90 2.68 -2.87
CA PHE A 46 6.14 1.91 -1.86
C PHE A 46 4.74 1.53 -2.34
N LEU A 47 4.19 2.30 -3.28
CA LEU A 47 2.98 1.97 -4.00
C LEU A 47 3.26 1.88 -5.50
N GLN A 48 2.42 1.12 -6.20
CA GLN A 48 2.34 1.10 -7.65
C GLN A 48 0.96 1.57 -8.08
N ARG A 49 0.91 2.48 -9.04
CA ARG A 49 -0.35 2.97 -9.62
C ARG A 49 -0.99 1.86 -10.47
N GLY A 50 -2.21 1.46 -10.11
CA GLY A 50 -3.01 0.52 -10.88
C GLY A 50 -4.05 1.21 -11.78
N PRO A 51 -5.04 0.45 -12.28
CA PRO A 51 -6.09 1.01 -13.12
C PRO A 51 -7.01 1.95 -12.34
N ALA A 52 -7.57 2.93 -13.06
CA ALA A 52 -8.68 3.72 -12.57
C ALA A 52 -9.98 2.92 -12.63
N THR A 53 -10.78 3.05 -11.59
CA THR A 53 -12.15 2.54 -11.51
C THR A 53 -13.10 3.46 -12.28
N PRO A 54 -14.29 2.99 -12.69
CA PRO A 54 -15.32 3.84 -13.29
C PRO A 54 -15.76 5.01 -12.39
N GLY A 55 -15.57 4.91 -11.08
CA GLY A 55 -15.84 5.97 -10.11
C GLY A 55 -14.72 7.01 -9.97
N GLY A 56 -13.68 6.97 -10.82
CA GLY A 56 -12.59 7.94 -10.82
C GLY A 56 -11.48 7.68 -9.78
N LEU A 57 -11.63 6.67 -8.93
CA LEU A 57 -10.58 6.26 -7.99
C LEU A 57 -9.54 5.39 -8.68
N VAL A 58 -8.27 5.57 -8.33
CA VAL A 58 -7.17 4.70 -8.73
C VAL A 58 -6.91 3.67 -7.65
N ILE A 59 -6.73 2.42 -8.06
CA ILE A 59 -6.37 1.33 -7.15
C ILE A 59 -4.85 1.23 -7.10
N PHE A 60 -4.25 1.83 -6.07
CA PHE A 60 -2.82 1.71 -5.82
C PHE A 60 -2.53 0.38 -5.12
N GLN A 61 -1.49 -0.34 -5.54
CA GLN A 61 -1.06 -1.59 -4.91
C GLN A 61 0.20 -1.37 -4.10
N VAL A 62 0.33 -2.04 -2.95
CA VAL A 62 1.55 -1.96 -2.15
C VAL A 62 2.62 -2.83 -2.80
N THR A 63 3.83 -2.28 -2.94
CA THR A 63 4.98 -3.01 -3.43
C THR A 63 5.62 -3.81 -2.29
N GLU A 64 6.52 -4.75 -2.63
CA GLU A 64 7.31 -5.42 -1.58
C GLU A 64 8.11 -4.44 -0.73
N ALA A 65 8.65 -3.38 -1.34
CA ALA A 65 9.40 -2.36 -0.62
C ALA A 65 8.52 -1.63 0.40
N GLY A 66 7.27 -1.31 0.02
CA GLY A 66 6.28 -0.72 0.92
C GLY A 66 5.91 -1.62 2.09
N ALA A 67 5.66 -2.92 1.82
CA ALA A 67 5.38 -3.89 2.88
C ALA A 67 6.56 -4.05 3.87
N ARG A 68 7.80 -4.04 3.36
CA ARG A 68 9.01 -4.12 4.20
C ARG A 68 9.17 -2.92 5.13
N GLN A 69 8.67 -1.73 4.78
CA GLN A 69 8.70 -0.57 5.70
C GLN A 69 7.87 -0.81 6.97
N LEU A 70 6.83 -1.65 6.89
CA LEU A 70 5.99 -2.03 8.02
C LEU A 70 6.44 -3.32 8.69
N GLY A 71 7.60 -3.87 8.30
CA GLY A 71 8.10 -5.15 8.80
C GLY A 71 7.23 -6.34 8.36
N THR A 72 6.53 -6.24 7.23
CA THR A 72 5.62 -7.28 6.74
C THR A 72 5.91 -7.69 5.29
N ARG A 73 5.11 -8.60 4.74
CA ARG A 73 5.18 -9.11 3.35
C ARG A 73 3.84 -8.94 2.64
N LEU A 74 3.82 -9.04 1.31
CA LEU A 74 2.56 -8.97 0.56
C LEU A 74 1.71 -10.23 0.78
N PRO A 75 0.37 -10.11 0.76
CA PRO A 75 -0.50 -11.29 0.80
C PRO A 75 -0.29 -12.15 -0.46
N GLY A 76 -0.15 -13.47 -0.28
CA GLY A 76 0.10 -14.41 -1.38
C GLY A 76 1.57 -14.60 -1.76
N SER A 77 2.51 -13.86 -1.16
CA SER A 77 3.95 -14.13 -1.27
C SER A 77 4.42 -15.26 -0.33
N ASP A 78 3.51 -16.08 0.18
CA ASP A 78 3.85 -17.27 0.96
C ASP A 78 4.31 -18.37 -0.02
N PRO A 79 5.51 -18.94 0.13
CA PRO A 79 6.03 -19.98 -0.76
C PRO A 79 5.39 -21.36 -0.51
N GLY A 80 4.09 -21.42 -0.22
CA GLY A 80 3.43 -22.65 0.18
C GLY A 80 1.93 -22.67 -0.10
N ARG A 81 1.56 -23.06 -1.31
CA ARG A 81 0.31 -23.78 -1.54
C ARG A 81 0.45 -24.75 -2.70
#